data_AF-A0A831TMT4-F1
#
_entry.id   AF-A0A831TMT4-F1
#
_cell.length_a   1.000
_cell.length_b   1.000
_cell.length_c   1.000
_cell.angle_alpha   90.00
_cell.angle_beta   90.00
_cell.angle_gamma   90.00
#
_symmetry.space_group_name_H-M   'P 1'
#
loop_
_entity.id
_entity.type
_entity.pdbx_description
1 polymer ?
#
loop_
_entity_poly.entity_id
_entity_poly.type
_entity_poly.pdbx_seq_one_letter_code
_entity_poly.pdbx_strand_id
1 'polypeptide(L)'
;LHVIAQRPVILMGRAFWSGLLDWVREQQLARGLVDGRDLDLLHLVDTPAEALEIIDAAYLRFLAERERERAGANGDAPPPDSAGNRSRGERRTPS
;
A
#
# COMPACT_ATOMS: atom_id res chain seq x y z
N LEU A 1 -4.77 -16.99 9.72
CA LEU A 1 -4.22 -15.77 10.33
C LEU A 1 -4.36 -14.65 9.31
N HIS A 2 -5.09 -13.59 9.65
CA HIS A 2 -5.32 -12.47 8.74
C HIS A 2 -4.13 -11.51 8.87
N VAL A 3 -3.28 -11.42 7.84
CA VAL A 3 -2.16 -10.48 7.81
C VAL A 3 -2.69 -9.17 7.27
N ILE A 4 -2.70 -8.13 8.10
CA ILE A 4 -3.03 -6.77 7.67
C ILE A 4 -1.77 -6.22 6.98
N ALA A 5 -1.92 -5.68 5.77
CA ALA A 5 -0.82 -5.01 5.09
C ALA A 5 -0.29 -3.87 5.97
N GLN A 6 1.03 -3.78 6.11
CA GLN A 6 1.64 -2.77 6.96
C GLN A 6 1.38 -1.37 6.37
N ARG A 7 0.59 -0.58 7.11
CA ARG A 7 0.20 0.79 6.75
C ARG A 7 0.65 1.72 7.88
N PRO A 8 1.09 2.94 7.56
CA PRO A 8 1.37 3.93 8.59
C PRO A 8 0.08 4.27 9.36
N VAL A 9 0.20 4.37 10.67
CA VAL A 9 -0.84 4.85 11.57
C VAL A 9 -0.39 6.20 12.11
N ILE A 10 -1.17 7.23 11.83
CA ILE A 10 -0.84 8.61 12.20
C ILE A 10 -1.54 8.97 13.50
N LEU A 11 -0.78 9.47 14.47
CA LEU A 11 -1.29 9.97 15.75
C LEU A 11 -0.95 11.46 15.86
N MET A 12 -1.98 12.30 15.97
CA MET A 12 -1.85 13.76 16.04
C MET A 12 -1.62 14.23 17.48
N GLY A 13 -0.66 15.12 17.68
CA GLY A 13 -0.31 15.72 18.97
C GLY A 13 0.73 14.90 19.71
N ARG A 14 2.01 15.15 19.42
CA ARG A 14 3.14 14.39 19.98
C ARG A 14 3.14 14.39 21.50
N ALA A 15 2.90 15.56 22.11
CA ALA A 15 2.87 15.71 23.57
C ALA A 15 1.78 14.89 24.27
N PHE A 16 0.67 14.61 23.58
CA PHE A 16 -0.42 13.81 24.14
C PHE A 16 -0.08 12.31 24.09
N TRP A 17 0.50 11.84 22.97
CA TRP A 17 0.72 10.42 22.73
C TRP A 17 2.09 9.90 23.16
N SER A 18 3.09 10.78 23.35
CA SER A 18 4.46 10.38 23.70
C SER A 18 4.51 9.54 24.97
N GLY A 19 3.83 9.95 26.05
CA GLY A 19 3.83 9.19 27.30
C GLY A 19 3.22 7.79 27.19
N LEU A 20 2.19 7.63 26.35
CA LEU A 20 1.63 6.30 26.08
C LEU A 20 2.63 5.42 25.30
N LEU A 21 3.26 5.98 24.28
CA LEU A 21 4.23 5.25 23.46
C LEU A 21 5.48 4.85 24.26
N ASP A 22 5.95 5.74 25.12
CA ASP A 22 7.07 5.46 26.02
C ASP A 22 6.70 4.31 26.97
N TRP A 23 5.51 4.33 27.57
CA TRP A 23 5.02 3.22 28.39
C TRP A 23 4.88 1.90 27.61
N VAL A 24 4.38 1.93 26.37
CA VAL A 24 4.29 0.73 25.53
C VAL A 24 5.69 0.15 25.25
N ARG A 25 6.67 1.00 24.95
CA ARG A 25 8.07 0.58 24.71
C ARG A 25 8.72 0.01 25.97
N GLU A 26 8.52 0.66 27.11
CA GLU A 26 9.14 0.23 28.36
C GLU A 26 8.50 -1.05 28.93
N GLN A 27 7.17 -1.18 28.84
CA GLN A 27 6.46 -2.25 29.53
C GLN A 27 6.05 -3.37 28.59
N GLN A 28 5.41 -3.07 27.46
CA GLN A 28 4.86 -4.11 26.59
C GLN A 28 5.93 -4.72 25.70
N LEU A 29 6.78 -3.89 25.07
CA LEU A 29 7.84 -4.37 24.19
C LEU A 29 8.89 -5.16 24.99
N ALA A 30 9.31 -4.66 26.16
CA ALA A 30 10.25 -5.36 27.03
C ALA A 30 9.74 -6.73 27.49
N ARG A 31 8.42 -6.91 27.60
CA ARG A 31 7.77 -8.16 27.99
C ARG A 31 7.41 -9.04 26.79
N GLY A 32 7.76 -8.63 25.57
CA GLY A 32 7.47 -9.37 24.33
C GLY A 32 5.98 -9.46 24.00
N LEU A 33 5.16 -8.52 24.49
CA LEU A 33 3.72 -8.48 24.25
C LEU A 33 3.36 -7.78 22.92
N VAL A 34 4.31 -7.01 22.36
CA VAL A 34 4.22 -6.34 21.07
C VAL A 34 5.52 -6.53 20.30
N ASP A 35 5.46 -6.55 18.97
CA ASP A 35 6.66 -6.56 18.11
C ASP A 35 7.15 -5.13 17.89
N GLY A 36 8.47 -4.92 17.90
CA GLY A 36 9.06 -3.61 17.62
C GLY A 36 8.69 -3.09 16.23
N ARG A 37 8.55 -3.98 15.25
CA ARG A 37 8.14 -3.64 13.88
C ARG A 37 6.73 -3.08 13.78
N ASP A 38 5.85 -3.43 14.72
CA ASP A 38 4.50 -2.87 14.77
C ASP A 38 4.53 -1.44 15.31
N LEU A 39 5.47 -1.11 16.20
CA LEU A 39 5.66 0.26 16.69
C LEU A 39 6.26 1.18 15.62
N ASP A 40 7.03 0.65 14.69
CA ASP A 40 7.58 1.39 13.55
C ASP A 40 6.47 1.90 12.59
N LEU A 41 5.27 1.32 12.66
CA LEU A 41 4.11 1.78 11.89
C LEU A 41 3.46 3.02 12.49
N LEU A 42 3.76 3.35 13.75
CA LEU A 42 3.15 4.47 14.47
C LEU A 42 3.96 5.74 14.23
N HIS A 43 3.30 6.78 13.72
CA HIS A 43 3.92 8.07 13.47
C HIS A 43 3.23 9.16 14.28
N LEU A 44 3.99 9.81 15.16
CA LEU A 44 3.52 11.00 15.87
C LEU A 44 3.82 12.25 15.06
N VAL A 45 2.79 13.07 14.84
CA VAL A 45 2.87 14.31 14.08
C VAL A 45 2.10 15.41 14.80
N ASP A 46 2.46 16.67 14.60
CA ASP A 46 1.73 17.81 15.18
C ASP A 46 0.91 18.58 14.14
N THR A 47 1.20 18.37 12.86
CA THR A 47 0.51 19.08 11.77
C THR A 47 -0.04 18.13 10.71
N PRO A 48 -1.13 18.52 10.03
CA PRO A 48 -1.65 17.77 8.89
C PRO A 48 -0.65 17.65 7.73
N ALA A 49 0.25 18.63 7.57
CA ALA A 49 1.27 18.59 6.52
C ALA A 49 2.26 17.42 6.74
N GLU A 50 2.75 17.25 7.96
CA GLU A 50 3.61 16.10 8.33
C GLU A 50 2.88 14.77 8.11
N ALA A 51 1.59 14.69 8.45
CA ALA A 51 0.78 13.50 8.20
C ALA A 51 0.72 13.17 6.69
N LEU A 52 0.50 14.19 5.87
CA LEU A 52 0.39 14.04 4.42
C LEU A 52 1.70 13.53 3.81
N GLU A 53 2.85 14.07 4.23
CA GLU A 53 4.17 13.61 3.76
C GLU A 53 4.37 12.10 3.98
N ILE A 54 3.97 11.60 5.15
CA ILE A 54 4.11 10.19 5.51
C ILE A 54 3.15 9.32 4.68
N ILE A 55 1.90 9.78 4.52
CA ILE A 55 0.88 9.08 3.75
C ILE A 55 1.27 9.00 2.27
N ASP A 56 1.72 10.11 1.67
CA ASP A 56 2.14 10.18 0.28
C ASP A 56 3.34 9.26 0.02
N ALA A 57 4.34 9.28 0.89
CA ALA A 57 5.50 8.39 0.79
C ALA A 57 5.10 6.91 0.88
N ALA A 58 4.17 6.56 1.78
CA ALA A 58 3.66 5.19 1.89
C ALA A 58 2.81 4.79 0.67
N TYR A 59 2.03 5.71 0.13
CA TYR A 59 1.20 5.48 -1.05
C TYR A 59 2.05 5.23 -2.31
N LEU A 60 3.11 6.01 -2.52
CA LEU A 60 4.03 5.82 -3.64
C LEU A 60 4.75 4.46 -3.58
N ARG A 61 5.19 4.04 -2.38
CA ARG A 61 5.77 2.69 -2.17
C ARG A 61 4.77 1.60 -2.54
N PHE A 62 3.53 1.73 -2.08
CA PHE A 62 2.46 0.79 -2.39
C PHE A 62 2.18 0.70 -3.90
N LEU A 63 2.19 1.81 -4.63
CA LEU A 63 2.02 1.79 -6.09
C LEU A 63 3.19 1.07 -6.78
N ALA A 64 4.43 1.36 -6.38
CA ALA A 64 5.62 0.74 -6.97
C ALA A 64 5.67 -0.78 -6.73
N GLU A 65 5.27 -1.24 -5.54
CA GLU A 65 5.15 -2.66 -5.21
C GLU A 65 4.13 -3.35 -6.14
N ARG A 66 2.97 -2.73 -6.33
CA ARG A 66 1.92 -3.28 -7.21
C ARG A 66 2.30 -3.31 -8.68
N GLU A 67 3.08 -2.35 -9.15
CA GLU A 67 3.61 -2.35 -10.52
C GLU A 67 4.62 -3.48 -10.74
N ARG A 68 5.49 -3.73 -9.75
CA ARG A 68 6.45 -4.85 -9.79
C ARG A 68 5.75 -6.21 -9.78
N GLU A 69 4.71 -6.36 -8.97
CA GLU A 69 3.88 -7.57 -8.96
C GLU A 69 3.22 -7.81 -10.33
N ARG A 70 2.65 -6.77 -10.94
CA ARG A 70 2.05 -6.85 -12.28
C ARG A 70 3.09 -7.19 -13.36
N ALA A 71 4.28 -6.58 -13.30
CA ALA A 71 5.36 -6.86 -14.24
C ALA A 71 5.90 -8.29 -14.09
N GLY A 72 6.02 -8.78 -12.86
CA GLY A 72 6.44 -10.16 -12.57
C GLY A 72 5.40 -11.22 -12.98
N ALA A 73 4.11 -10.89 -12.88
CA ALA A 73 3.02 -11.78 -13.32
C ALA A 73 2.83 -11.81 -14.86
N ASN A 74 3.24 -10.75 -15.58
CA ASN A 74 3.10 -10.65 -17.04
C ASN A 74 4.21 -11.38 -17.83
N GLY A 75 5.18 -11.99 -17.13
CA GLY A 75 6.24 -12.81 -17.75
C GLY A 75 5.79 -14.21 -18.18
N ASP A 76 4.58 -14.66 -17.79
CA ASP A 76 4.05 -16.02 -18.06
C ASP A 76 2.72 -16.00 -18.83
N ALA A 77 2.32 -14.83 -19.33
CA ALA A 77 1.14 -14.71 -20.18
C ALA A 77 1.52 -15.11 -21.63
N PRO A 78 0.88 -16.12 -22.25
CA PRO A 78 1.11 -16.39 -23.65
C PRO A 78 0.77 -15.14 -24.47
N PRO A 79 1.56 -14.81 -25.51
CA PRO A 79 1.35 -13.59 -26.28
C PRO A 79 -0.09 -13.55 -26.81
N PRO A 80 -0.75 -12.38 -26.77
CA PRO A 80 -2.08 -12.25 -27.35
C PRO A 80 -1.98 -12.65 -28.82
N ASP A 81 -2.73 -13.69 -29.14
CA ASP A 81 -2.65 -14.43 -30.38
C ASP A 81 -2.64 -13.47 -31.59
N SER A 82 -1.74 -13.75 -32.52
CA SER A 82 -1.56 -13.00 -33.76
C SER A 82 -2.71 -13.27 -34.72
N ALA A 83 -3.93 -12.92 -34.34
CA ALA A 83 -5.10 -13.08 -35.19
C ALA A 83 -5.29 -11.82 -36.03
N GLY A 84 -4.49 -11.74 -37.09
CA GLY A 84 -4.79 -10.88 -38.22
C GLY A 84 -6.16 -11.19 -38.82
N ASN A 85 -6.78 -10.13 -39.34
CA ASN A 85 -7.83 -10.13 -40.35
C ASN A 85 -9.25 -10.59 -39.91
N ARG A 86 -10.18 -9.63 -39.89
CA ARG A 86 -11.36 -9.64 -40.79
C ARG A 86 -12.07 -8.29 -40.78
N SER A 87 -11.79 -7.51 -41.82
CA SER A 87 -12.66 -6.43 -42.28
C SER A 87 -14.03 -7.01 -42.63
N ARG A 88 -15.10 -6.46 -42.06
CA ARG A 88 -16.46 -6.61 -42.61
C ARG A 88 -17.23 -5.30 -42.46
N GLY A 89 -16.84 -4.32 -43.28
CA GLY A 89 -17.78 -3.31 -43.76
C GLY A 89 -18.35 -3.80 -45.08
N GLU A 90 -19.66 -3.97 -45.16
CA GLU A 90 -20.51 -3.27 -46.13
C GLU A 90 -21.93 -3.86 -46.19
N ARG A 91 -22.89 -2.95 -46.02
CA ARG A 91 -24.33 -3.10 -46.22
C ARG A 91 -24.61 -3.32 -47.70
N ARG A 92 -25.52 -4.24 -48.06
CA ARG A 92 -26.54 -4.08 -49.13
C ARG A 92 -27.70 -5.08 -48.92
N THR A 93 -28.86 -4.59 -48.50
CA THR A 93 -30.16 -4.99 -49.08
C THR A 93 -30.33 -4.17 -50.37
N PRO A 94 -30.95 -4.67 -51.47
CA PRO A 94 -32.40 -4.99 -51.59
C PRO A 94 -32.62 -6.26 -52.46
N SER A 95 -33.80 -6.72 -52.89
CA SER A 95 -35.19 -6.28 -52.91
C SER A 95 -36.10 -7.52 -52.89
#